data_AF-K8XGQ1-F1
#
_entry.id   AF-K8XGQ1-F1
#
_cell.length_a   1.000
_cell.length_b   1.000
_cell.length_c   1.000
_cell.angle_alpha   90.00
_cell.angle_beta   90.00
_cell.angle_gamma   90.00
#
_symmetry.space_group_name_H-M   'P 1'
#
loop_
_entity.id
_entity.type
_entity.pdbx_description
1 polymer ?
#
loop_
_entity_poly.entity_id
_entity_poly.type
_entity_poly.pdbx_seq_one_letter_code
_entity_poly.pdbx_strand_id
1 'polypeptide(L)' 'MTILERDTTSANAATDRIQSSLARAVKSGRLDNHASADVFARIDVTLGIEDFADRNFVIEAAPRSKP' A
#
# COMPACT_ATOMS: atom_id res chain seq x y z
N MET A 1 -2.19 6.00 -5.08
CA MET A 1 -2.26 4.56 -5.41
C MET A 1 -3.21 3.93 -4.41
N THR A 2 -4.21 3.21 -4.88
CA THR A 2 -5.20 2.55 -4.01
C THR A 2 -4.86 1.07 -3.92
N ILE A 3 -4.84 0.54 -2.71
CA ILE A 3 -4.59 -0.85 -2.39
C ILE A 3 -5.89 -1.41 -1.84
N LEU A 4 -6.42 -2.44 -2.50
CA LEU A 4 -7.59 -3.17 -2.02
C LEU A 4 -7.15 -4.35 -1.16
N GLU A 5 -7.75 -4.48 0.02
CA GLU A 5 -7.59 -5.64 0.89
C GLU A 5 -8.94 -6.28 1.21
N ARG A 6 -8.91 -7.57 1.57
CA ARG A 6 -10.14 -8.36 1.77
C ARG A 6 -10.78 -8.18 3.15
N ASP A 7 -9.99 -7.74 4.11
CA ASP A 7 -10.41 -7.54 5.49
C ASP A 7 -9.50 -6.53 6.20
N THR A 8 -9.99 -6.00 7.32
CA THR A 8 -9.28 -4.98 8.13
C THR A 8 -7.92 -5.49 8.62
N THR A 9 -7.80 -6.78 8.92
CA THR A 9 -6.53 -7.37 9.36
C THR A 9 -5.46 -7.27 8.27
N SER A 10 -5.83 -7.60 7.04
CA SER A 10 -4.97 -7.51 5.86
C SER A 10 -4.65 -6.05 5.53
N ALA A 11 -5.62 -5.15 5.63
CA ALA A 11 -5.43 -3.70 5.44
C ALA A 11 -4.43 -3.09 6.44
N ASN A 12 -4.54 -3.45 7.72
CA ASN A 12 -3.60 -3.01 8.75
C ASN A 12 -2.19 -3.58 8.48
N ALA A 13 -2.11 -4.88 8.16
CA ALA A 13 -0.83 -5.52 7.84
C ALA A 13 -0.16 -4.93 6.58
N ALA A 14 -0.94 -4.53 5.57
CA ALA A 14 -0.44 -3.82 4.39
C ALA A 14 0.13 -2.45 4.78
N THR A 15 -0.61 -1.68 5.58
CA THR A 15 -0.19 -0.36 6.09
C THR A 15 1.11 -0.44 6.87
N ASP A 16 1.20 -1.36 7.82
CA ASP A 16 2.40 -1.60 8.65
C ASP A 16 3.61 -1.97 7.79
N ARG A 17 3.41 -2.80 6.77
CA ARG A 17 4.48 -3.22 5.85
C ARG A 17 5.01 -2.04 5.03
N ILE A 18 4.14 -1.16 4.57
CA ILE A 18 4.51 0.05 3.82
C ILE A 18 5.31 0.99 4.71
N GLN A 19 4.80 1.31 5.91
CA GLN A 19 5.51 2.16 6.88
C GLN A 19 6.87 1.59 7.26
N SER A 20 6.95 0.28 7.50
CA SER A 20 8.21 -0.42 7.80
C SER A 20 9.20 -0.37 6.64
N SER A 21 8.74 -0.45 5.40
CA SER A 21 9.59 -0.28 4.20
C SER A 21 10.15 1.13 4.10
N LEU A 22 9.30 2.14 4.27
CA LEU A 22 9.67 3.55 4.23
C LEU A 22 10.64 3.91 5.36
N ALA A 23 10.39 3.46 6.59
CA ALA A 23 11.30 3.65 7.72
C ALA A 23 12.69 3.05 7.45
N ARG A 24 12.77 1.89 6.79
CA ARG A 24 14.05 1.29 6.36
C ARG A 24 14.74 2.12 5.27
N ALA A 25 13.99 2.71 4.33
CA ALA A 25 14.53 3.60 3.32
C ALA A 25 15.10 4.89 3.94
N VAL A 26 14.41 5.47 4.93
CA VAL A 26 14.92 6.62 5.71
C VAL A 26 16.16 6.24 6.49
N LYS A 27 16.14 5.13 7.23
CA LYS A 27 17.29 4.66 8.02
C LYS A 27 18.53 4.39 7.16
N SER A 28 18.35 3.98 5.91
CA SER A 28 19.45 3.74 4.97
C SER A 28 19.88 4.98 4.17
N GLY A 29 19.29 6.15 4.43
CA GLY A 29 19.62 7.41 3.75
C GLY A 29 19.12 7.48 2.30
N ARG A 30 18.29 6.53 1.85
CA ARG A 30 17.70 6.54 0.49
C ARG A 30 16.54 7.53 0.36
N LEU A 31 15.91 7.87 1.47
CA LEU A 31 14.87 8.88 1.59
C LEU A 31 15.14 9.75 2.82
N ASP A 32 14.66 10.98 2.81
CA ASP A 32 14.48 11.76 4.03
C ASP A 32 13.07 11.56 4.61
N ASN A 33 12.83 12.11 5.81
CA ASN A 33 11.53 11.98 6.49
C ASN A 33 10.38 12.65 5.73
N HIS A 34 10.64 13.75 5.02
CA HIS A 34 9.62 14.49 4.29
C HIS A 34 9.18 13.69 3.06
N ALA A 35 10.14 13.24 2.26
CA ALA A 35 9.90 12.38 1.10
C ALA A 35 9.19 11.07 1.51
N SER A 36 9.54 10.50 2.66
CA SER A 36 8.84 9.33 3.21
C SER A 36 7.37 9.64 3.52
N ALA A 37 7.08 10.76 4.17
CA ALA A 37 5.71 11.19 4.48
C ALA A 37 4.90 11.47 3.21
N ASP A 38 5.50 12.16 2.24
CA ASP A 38 4.86 12.46 0.94
C ASP A 38 4.51 11.20 0.17
N VAL A 39 5.38 10.18 0.19
CA VAL A 39 5.10 8.89 -0.45
C VAL A 39 3.96 8.19 0.26
N PHE A 40 3.97 8.15 1.60
CA PHE A 40 2.91 7.51 2.38
C PHE A 40 1.55 8.17 2.15
N ALA A 41 1.50 9.51 2.09
CA ALA A 41 0.28 10.27 1.86
C ALA A 41 -0.37 10.03 0.47
N ARG A 42 0.38 9.47 -0.49
CA ARG A 42 -0.14 9.12 -1.83
C ARG A 42 -0.77 7.73 -1.86
N ILE A 43 -0.67 6.95 -0.80
CA ILE A 43 -1.17 5.58 -0.73
C ILE A 43 -2.46 5.58 0.08
N ASP A 44 -3.48 4.93 -0.47
CA ASP A 44 -4.76 4.70 0.19
C ASP A 44 -5.02 3.19 0.27
N VAL A 45 -5.38 2.69 1.44
CA VAL A 45 -5.68 1.27 1.67
C VAL A 45 -7.16 1.16 1.98
N THR A 46 -7.90 0.47 1.12
CA THR A 46 -9.35 0.37 1.18
C THR A 46 -9.82 -1.09 1.23
N LEU A 47 -11.06 -1.27 1.66
CA LEU A 47 -11.83 -2.52 1.55
C LEU A 47 -12.90 -2.45 0.44
N GLY A 48 -13.10 -1.26 -0.14
CA GLY A 48 -14.11 -0.98 -1.16
C GLY A 48 -13.57 -1.23 -2.57
N ILE A 49 -14.15 -2.19 -3.29
CA ILE A 49 -13.82 -2.45 -4.70
C ILE A 49 -14.27 -1.30 -5.61
N GLU A 50 -15.32 -0.58 -5.22
CA GLU A 50 -15.87 0.60 -5.89
C GLU A 50 -14.85 1.73 -6.02
N ASP A 51 -13.87 1.82 -5.11
CA ASP A 51 -12.79 2.81 -5.16
C ASP A 51 -11.85 2.61 -6.36
N PHE A 52 -12.01 1.52 -7.11
CA PHE A 52 -11.25 1.23 -8.32
C PHE A 52 -11.95 1.68 -9.61
N ALA A 53 -13.19 2.18 -9.53
CA ALA A 53 -14.05 2.43 -10.70
C ALA A 53 -13.45 3.38 -11.75
N ASP A 54 -12.59 4.31 -11.35
CA ASP A 54 -11.94 5.31 -12.20
C ASP A 54 -10.45 4.99 -12.46
N ARG A 55 -9.94 3.84 -11.99
CA ARG A 55 -8.52 3.49 -12.11
C ARG A 55 -8.22 2.95 -13.51
N ASN A 56 -7.22 3.53 -14.18
CA ASN A 56 -6.83 3.13 -15.54
C ASN A 56 -5.87 1.92 -15.60
N PHE A 57 -5.30 1.52 -14.46
CA PHE A 57 -4.34 0.42 -14.38
C PHE A 57 -4.45 -0.29 -13.03
N VAL A 58 -4.56 -1.61 -13.05
CA VAL A 58 -4.72 -2.47 -11.88
C VAL A 58 -3.69 -3.59 -11.91
N ILE A 59 -2.99 -3.78 -10.80
CA ILE A 59 -2.08 -4.91 -10.60
C ILE A 59 -2.72 -5.84 -9.58
N GLU A 60 -2.86 -7.11 -9.94
CA GLU A 60 -3.27 -8.17 -9.02
C GLU A 60 -2.03 -8.82 -8.40
N ALA A 61 -2.05 -8.96 -7.08
CA ALA A 61 -0.97 -9.54 -6.29
C ALA A 61 -1.54 -10.33 -5.09
N ALA A 62 -2.67 -11.00 -5.28
CA ALA A 62 -3.24 -11.86 -4.26
C ALA A 62 -2.43 -13.16 -4.14
N PRO A 63 -2.60 -13.91 -3.04
CA PRO A 63 -1.99 -15.22 -2.91
C PRO A 63 -2.38 -16.11 -4.09
N ARG A 64 -1.41 -16.90 -4.58
CA ARG A 64 -1.67 -17.87 -5.63
C ARG A 64 -2.71 -18.88 -5.15
N SER A 65 -3.93 -18.78 -5.65
CA SER A 65 -4.88 -19.90 -5.69
C SER A 65 -4.66 -20.69 -6.98
N LYS A 66 -4.49 -22.01 -6.89
CA LYS A 66 -4.77 -22.89 -8.04
C LYS A 66 -6.28 -23.09 -8.14
N PRO A 67 -6.82 -23.46 -9.32
CA PRO A 67 -8.23 -23.83 -9.43
C PRO A 67 -8.61 -24.94 -8.43
#